data_AF-U2CKL0-F1
#
_entry.id   AF-U2CKL0-F1
#
_cell.length_a   1.000
_cell.length_b   1.000
_cell.length_c   1.000
_cell.angle_alpha   90.00
_cell.angle_beta   90.00
_cell.angle_gamma   90.00
#
_symmetry.space_group_name_H-M   'P 1'
#
loop_
_entity.id
_entity.type
_entity.pdbx_description
1 polymer ?
#
loop_
_entity_poly.entity_id
_entity_poly.type
_entity_poly.pdbx_seq_one_letter_code
_entity_poly.pdbx_strand_id
1 'polypeptide(L)' 'MRKQVKYFLIGLFIILISTPLGYKAVSIVYSNRNLTGEYVPILNGFIHSFMLIGILVFIMGLINMKSSGK' A
#
# COMPACT_ATOMS: atom_id res chain seq x y z
N MET A 1 -6.90 4.82 -20.91
CA MET A 1 -7.18 3.62 -20.09
C MET A 1 -8.52 3.77 -19.39
N ARG A 2 -9.39 2.74 -19.47
CA ARG A 2 -10.62 2.67 -18.65
C ARG A 2 -10.26 2.87 -17.18
N LYS A 3 -11.09 3.59 -16.42
CA LYS A 3 -10.84 3.91 -15.00
C LYS A 3 -10.52 2.66 -14.15
N GLN A 4 -11.11 1.51 -14.50
CA GLN A 4 -10.86 0.20 -13.88
C GLN A 4 -9.40 -0.23 -13.96
N VAL A 5 -8.80 -0.15 -15.16
CA VAL A 5 -7.39 -0.50 -15.40
C VAL A 5 -6.47 0.44 -14.61
N LYS A 6 -6.85 1.72 -14.45
CA LYS A 6 -6.09 2.65 -13.61
C LYS A 6 -6.09 2.21 -12.15
N TYR A 7 -7.24 1.85 -11.56
CA TYR A 7 -7.28 1.36 -10.17
C TYR A 7 -6.49 0.07 -9.98
N PHE A 8 -6.59 -0.88 -10.92
CA PHE A 8 -5.79 -2.10 -10.91
C PHE A 8 -4.28 -1.80 -10.87
N LEU A 9 -3.80 -0.94 -11.79
CA LEU A 9 -2.39 -0.58 -11.87
C LEU A 9 -1.92 0.22 -10.65
N ILE A 10 -2.74 1.14 -10.15
CA ILE A 10 -2.43 1.93 -8.95
C ILE A 10 -2.32 1.03 -7.72
N GLY A 11 -3.26 0.09 -7.53
CA GLY A 11 -3.21 -0.86 -6.42
C GLY A 11 -1.95 -1.72 -6.48
N LEU A 12 -1.62 -2.25 -7.67
CA LEU A 12 -0.39 -3.01 -7.88
C LEU A 12 0.85 -2.18 -7.57
N PHE A 13 0.89 -0.92 -8.02
CA PHE A 13 2.01 -0.03 -7.75
C PHE A 13 2.19 0.23 -6.26
N ILE A 14 1.10 0.52 -5.52
CA ILE A 14 1.12 0.72 -4.06
C ILE A 14 1.70 -0.51 -3.35
N ILE A 15 1.32 -1.72 -3.75
CA ILE A 15 1.84 -2.96 -3.16
C ILE A 15 3.37 -3.05 -3.38
N LEU A 16 3.84 -2.80 -4.61
CA LEU A 16 5.27 -2.89 -4.94
C LEU A 16 6.13 -1.87 -4.18
N ILE A 17 5.61 -0.66 -3.94
CA ILE A 17 6.33 0.39 -3.21
C ILE A 17 6.03 0.42 -1.70
N SER A 18 5.25 -0.53 -1.18
CA SER A 18 4.84 -0.57 0.23
C SER A 18 6.02 -0.59 1.21
N THR A 19 7.09 -1.29 0.85
CA THR A 19 8.32 -1.37 1.66
C THR A 19 9.00 0.01 1.77
N PRO A 20 9.42 0.68 0.67
CA PRO A 20 10.02 2.01 0.77
C PRO A 20 9.06 3.06 1.36
N LEU A 21 7.75 2.94 1.14
CA LEU A 21 6.75 3.79 1.82
C LEU A 21 6.75 3.57 3.34
N GLY A 22 6.83 2.33 3.80
CA GLY A 22 6.90 1.99 5.22
C GLY A 22 8.11 2.62 5.90
N TYR A 23 9.29 2.48 5.31
CA TYR A 23 10.52 3.12 5.83
C TYR A 23 10.38 4.65 5.91
N LYS A 24 9.85 5.29 4.86
CA LYS A 24 9.62 6.74 4.88
C LYS A 24 8.59 7.15 5.93
N ALA A 25 7.49 6.42 6.06
CA ALA A 25 6.44 6.73 7.03
C ALA A 25 6.97 6.66 8.46
N VAL A 26 7.73 5.61 8.82
CA VAL A 26 8.36 5.52 10.14
C VAL A 26 9.32 6.68 10.38
N SER A 27 10.17 7.00 9.40
CA SER A 27 11.13 8.11 9.50
C SER A 27 10.46 9.48 9.69
N ILE A 28 9.28 9.70 9.08
CA ILE A 28 8.52 10.95 9.20
C ILE A 28 7.79 11.01 10.55
N VAL A 29 7.04 9.96 10.90
CA VAL A 29 6.16 9.96 12.09
C VAL A 29 6.97 9.89 13.38
N TYR A 30 8.04 9.09 13.39
CA TYR A 30 8.89 8.88 14.56
C TYR A 30 10.24 9.59 14.44
N SER A 31 10.27 10.70 13.72
CA SER A 31 11.48 11.51 13.58
C SER A 31 12.06 11.87 14.95
N ASN A 32 13.38 11.74 15.12
CA ASN A 32 14.11 12.00 16.37
C ASN A 32 13.66 11.16 17.59
N ARG A 33 12.98 10.03 17.39
CA ARG A 33 12.67 9.07 18.47
C ARG A 33 13.61 7.87 18.41
N ASN A 34 14.06 7.44 19.59
CA ASN A 34 14.77 6.17 19.72
C ASN A 34 13.74 5.03 19.75
N LEU A 35 13.75 4.18 18.72
CA LEU A 35 12.83 3.05 18.56
C LEU A 35 13.50 1.70 18.81
N THR A 36 14.63 1.66 19.54
CA THR A 36 15.30 0.40 19.87
C THR A 36 14.32 -0.59 20.49
N GLY A 37 14.21 -1.78 19.89
CA GLY A 37 13.27 -2.83 20.31
C GLY A 37 11.88 -2.75 19.67
N GLU A 38 11.43 -1.57 19.23
CA GLU A 38 10.08 -1.36 18.68
C GLU A 38 10.07 -1.04 17.18
N TYR A 39 11.22 -0.71 16.60
CA TYR A 39 11.34 -0.29 15.20
C TYR A 39 10.77 -1.31 14.21
N VAL A 40 11.14 -2.59 14.36
CA VAL A 40 10.73 -3.67 13.45
C VAL A 40 9.22 -3.88 13.43
N PRO A 41 8.52 -4.07 14.58
CA PRO A 41 7.07 -4.24 14.56
C PRO A 41 6.33 -3.00 14.03
N ILE A 42 6.80 -1.79 14.34
CA ILE A 42 6.22 -0.54 13.82
C ILE A 42 6.38 -0.47 12.29
N LEU A 43 7.59 -0.72 11.78
CA LEU A 43 7.87 -0.75 10.34
C LEU A 43 6.99 -1.78 9.63
N ASN A 44 6.90 -2.99 10.16
CA ASN A 44 6.03 -4.02 9.61
C ASN A 44 4.57 -3.57 9.61
N GLY A 45 4.10 -2.91 10.68
CA GLY A 45 2.74 -2.34 10.74
C GLY A 45 2.44 -1.37 9.60
N PHE A 46 3.36 -0.45 9.31
CA PHE A 46 3.23 0.47 8.16
C PHE A 46 3.25 -0.26 6.82
N ILE A 47 4.22 -1.17 6.60
CA ILE A 47 4.33 -1.92 5.35
C ILE A 47 3.04 -2.72 5.07
N HIS A 48 2.56 -3.48 6.05
CA HIS A 48 1.36 -4.29 5.90
C HIS A 48 0.10 -3.42 5.70
N SER A 49 0.04 -2.25 6.32
CA SER A 49 -1.05 -1.29 6.10
C SER A 49 -1.04 -0.74 4.67
N PHE A 50 0.12 -0.37 4.12
CA PHE A 50 0.22 0.04 2.72
C PHE A 50 -0.09 -1.11 1.75
N MET A 51 0.36 -2.33 2.04
CA MET A 51 -0.01 -3.52 1.27
C MET A 51 -1.53 -3.74 1.28
N LEU A 52 -2.18 -3.64 2.44
CA LEU A 52 -3.63 -3.79 2.56
C LEU A 52 -4.38 -2.75 1.71
N ILE A 53 -3.98 -1.48 1.79
CA ILE A 53 -4.54 -0.41 0.95
C ILE A 53 -4.38 -0.75 -0.53
N GLY A 54 -3.18 -1.17 -0.94
CA GLY A 54 -2.90 -1.57 -2.32
C GLY A 54 -3.77 -2.75 -2.78
N ILE A 55 -3.94 -3.77 -1.94
CA ILE A 55 -4.80 -4.94 -2.20
C ILE A 55 -6.26 -4.51 -2.38
N LEU A 56 -6.79 -3.66 -1.50
CA LEU A 56 -8.17 -3.17 -1.60
C LEU A 56 -8.40 -2.41 -2.92
N VAL A 57 -7.49 -1.49 -3.27
CA VAL A 57 -7.56 -0.72 -4.52
C VAL A 57 -7.44 -1.64 -5.74
N PHE A 58 -6.56 -2.64 -5.69
CA PHE A 58 -6.37 -3.64 -6.74
C PHE A 58 -7.65 -4.46 -6.96
N ILE A 59 -8.27 -4.96 -5.89
CA ILE A 59 -9.53 -5.72 -5.94
C ILE A 59 -10.67 -4.86 -6.50
N MET A 60 -10.79 -3.61 -6.10
CA MET A 60 -11.79 -2.68 -6.68
C MET A 60 -11.59 -2.50 -8.19
N GLY A 61 -10.34 -2.46 -8.67
CA GLY A 61 -10.03 -2.45 -10.09
C GLY A 61 -10.52 -3.71 -10.81
N LEU A 62 -10.25 -4.89 -10.24
CA LEU A 62 -10.66 -6.18 -10.80
C LEU A 62 -12.19 -6.36 -10.87
N ILE A 63 -12.91 -6.08 -9.77
CA ILE A 63 -14.37 -6.22 -9.71
C ILE A 63 -15.03 -5.35 -10.78
N ASN A 64 -14.61 -4.09 -10.88
CA ASN A 64 -15.18 -3.16 -11.85
C ASN A 64 -14.84 -3.56 -13.31
N MET A 65 -13.69 -4.19 -13.55
CA MET A 65 -13.32 -4.69 -14.87
C MET A 65 -14.20 -5.86 -15.30
N LYS A 66 -14.49 -6.79 -14.37
CA LYS A 66 -15.40 -7.94 -14.61
C LYS A 66 -16.84 -7.48 -14.87
N SER A 67 -17.30 -6.42 -14.21
CA SER A 67 -18.66 -5.87 -14.40
C SER A 67 -18.84 -5.21 -15.78
N SER A 68 -17.80 -4.60 -16.33
CA SER A 68 -17.83 -3.86 -17.61
C SER A 68 -17.62 -4.74 -18.87
N GLY A 69 -17.46 -6.05 -18.67
CA GLY A 69 -17.36 -7.07 -19.73
C GLY A 69 -18.62 -7.91 -19.91
N LYS A 70 -19.72 -7.55 -19.24
CA LYS A 70 -21.08 -7.96 -19.60
C LYS A 70 -21.70 -6.92 -20.53
#